data_AF-A0A838YHH1-F1
#
_entry.id   AF-A0A838YHH1-F1
#
_cell.length_a   1.000
_cell.length_b   1.000
_cell.length_c   1.000
_cell.angle_alpha   90.00
_cell.angle_beta   90.00
_cell.angle_gamma   90.00
#
_symmetry.space_group_name_H-M   'P 1'
#
loop_
_entity.id
_entity.type
_entity.pdbx_description
1 polymer ?
#
loop_
_entity_poly.entity_id
_entity_poly.type
_entity_poly.pdbx_seq_one_letter_code
_entity_poly.pdbx_strand_id
1 'polypeptide(L)'
;MDDFGNKNIGGSGKSGAAFHYKTEPTNKIARIPIYSIAADNAVLYHYTINQHLITGSMLMSEYYEILNKQKLDAFCKKTTKQDKIKKFKVQVKADNELLSDILKKQKVQSDAISVMHCHGFTPKCIVTWEREEKKGWNGYWLYNTTEQLLIGIRGDVPAFGLSEKTIIKSKYIPGTHSKKPEEMWQLIEKCVAKIDGIIEN
;
A
#
# COMPACT_ATOMS: atom_id res chain seq x y z
N MET A 1 -2.75 7.70 -14.76
CA MET A 1 -1.37 7.83 -15.26
C MET A 1 -0.72 6.49 -14.97
N ASP A 2 -0.03 5.91 -15.94
CA ASP A 2 0.80 4.73 -15.74
C ASP A 2 1.89 5.05 -14.71
N ASP A 3 2.24 4.07 -13.86
CA ASP A 3 3.38 4.18 -12.93
C ASP A 3 4.74 4.26 -13.68
N PHE A 4 4.70 4.25 -15.01
CA PHE A 4 5.86 4.25 -15.90
C PHE A 4 5.95 5.59 -16.64
N GLY A 5 7.16 6.15 -16.77
CA GLY A 5 7.42 7.40 -17.48
C GLY A 5 7.80 8.60 -16.60
N ASN A 6 7.72 8.50 -15.27
CA ASN A 6 8.22 9.55 -14.39
C ASN A 6 9.70 9.30 -14.00
N LYS A 7 10.59 10.11 -14.60
CA LYS A 7 12.05 10.09 -14.38
C LYS A 7 12.49 10.36 -12.94
N ASN A 8 11.62 10.96 -12.13
CA ASN A 8 11.92 11.33 -10.74
C ASN A 8 11.58 10.21 -9.73
N ILE A 9 10.90 9.14 -10.13
CA ILE A 9 10.34 8.15 -9.17
C ILE A 9 10.49 6.69 -9.61
N GLY A 10 10.73 6.44 -10.90
CA GLY A 10 11.50 5.26 -11.24
C GLY A 10 10.98 4.31 -12.31
N GLY A 11 10.07 4.77 -13.16
CA GLY A 11 9.62 3.99 -14.31
C GLY A 11 10.27 4.47 -15.59
N SER A 12 11.39 3.90 -16.04
CA SER A 12 11.94 4.22 -17.37
C SER A 12 11.25 3.44 -18.50
N GLY A 13 10.45 2.41 -18.17
CA GLY A 13 9.88 1.47 -19.14
C GLY A 13 10.91 0.59 -19.85
N LYS A 14 12.22 0.76 -19.55
CA LYS A 14 13.34 0.05 -20.19
C LYS A 14 14.01 -0.99 -19.28
N SER A 15 13.61 -1.06 -18.01
CA SER A 15 14.14 -1.97 -17.00
C SER A 15 13.12 -2.18 -15.87
N GLY A 16 13.33 -3.20 -15.02
CA GLY A 16 12.47 -3.51 -13.87
C GLY A 16 11.46 -4.62 -14.14
N ALA A 17 10.56 -4.89 -13.19
CA ALA A 17 9.64 -6.03 -13.24
C ALA A 17 8.70 -5.99 -14.47
N ALA A 18 8.25 -4.81 -14.89
CA ALA A 18 7.38 -4.61 -16.05
C ALA A 18 8.00 -5.06 -17.38
N PHE A 19 9.33 -5.21 -17.45
CA PHE A 19 10.03 -5.74 -18.62
C PHE A 19 10.01 -7.27 -18.65
N HIS A 20 9.93 -7.92 -17.49
CA HIS A 20 9.98 -9.37 -17.35
C HIS A 20 8.58 -10.00 -17.17
N TYR A 21 7.61 -9.22 -16.70
CA TYR A 21 6.26 -9.67 -16.36
C TYR A 21 5.22 -8.67 -16.84
N LYS A 22 4.02 -9.16 -17.16
CA LYS A 22 2.85 -8.30 -17.33
C LYS A 22 2.44 -7.76 -15.96
N THR A 23 2.89 -6.55 -15.63
CA THR A 23 2.56 -5.87 -14.38
C THR A 23 1.34 -4.97 -14.54
N GLU A 24 0.46 -4.95 -13.55
CA GLU A 24 -0.65 -4.00 -13.50
C GLU A 24 -0.23 -2.73 -12.75
N PRO A 25 -0.63 -1.52 -13.21
CA PRO A 25 -0.46 -0.28 -12.46
C PRO A 25 -1.11 -0.33 -11.08
N THR A 26 -0.47 0.31 -10.10
CA THR A 26 -0.85 0.29 -8.69
C THR A 26 -2.24 0.89 -8.46
N ASN A 27 -2.63 1.92 -9.24
CA ASN A 27 -3.98 2.49 -9.20
C ASN A 27 -5.08 1.50 -9.63
N LYS A 28 -4.77 0.56 -10.53
CA LYS A 28 -5.71 -0.50 -10.91
C LYS A 28 -5.73 -1.62 -9.88
N ILE A 29 -4.57 -1.97 -9.30
CA ILE A 29 -4.48 -2.91 -8.17
C ILE A 29 -5.35 -2.44 -7.01
N ALA A 30 -5.30 -1.14 -6.67
CA ALA A 30 -6.13 -0.55 -5.62
C ALA A 30 -7.64 -0.68 -5.86
N ARG A 31 -8.07 -0.73 -7.13
CA ARG A 31 -9.49 -0.86 -7.51
C ARG A 31 -9.98 -2.30 -7.54
N ILE A 32 -9.08 -3.28 -7.36
CA ILE A 32 -9.48 -4.67 -7.16
C ILE A 32 -10.33 -4.74 -5.90
N PRO A 33 -11.53 -5.36 -5.94
CA PRO A 33 -12.46 -5.35 -4.82
C PRO A 33 -12.06 -6.35 -3.72
N ILE A 34 -10.83 -6.27 -3.22
CA ILE A 34 -10.34 -7.13 -2.14
C ILE A 34 -11.21 -7.01 -0.90
N TYR A 35 -11.70 -5.79 -0.59
CA TYR A 35 -12.62 -5.58 0.52
C TYR A 35 -13.88 -6.45 0.43
N SER A 36 -14.43 -6.74 -0.75
CA SER A 36 -15.67 -7.52 -0.86
C SER A 36 -15.46 -9.03 -0.71
N ILE A 37 -14.22 -9.52 -0.76
CA ILE A 37 -13.88 -10.94 -0.68
C ILE A 37 -13.07 -11.31 0.57
N ALA A 38 -12.41 -10.34 1.20
CA ALA A 38 -11.68 -10.55 2.44
C ALA A 38 -12.64 -10.74 3.63
N ALA A 39 -12.23 -11.58 4.58
CA ALA A 39 -12.93 -11.76 5.85
C ALA A 39 -13.03 -10.43 6.63
N ASP A 40 -14.03 -10.34 7.51
CA ASP A 40 -14.27 -9.13 8.31
C ASP A 40 -13.14 -8.83 9.29
N ASN A 41 -12.53 -9.87 9.87
CA ASN A 41 -11.31 -9.80 10.65
C ASN A 41 -10.19 -10.48 9.85
N ALA A 42 -9.21 -9.70 9.39
CA ALA A 42 -8.18 -10.22 8.50
C ALA A 42 -6.85 -9.47 8.66
N VAL A 43 -5.76 -10.17 8.37
CA VAL A 43 -4.42 -9.59 8.22
C VAL A 43 -4.02 -9.62 6.75
N LEU A 44 -3.48 -8.51 6.26
CA LEU A 44 -2.89 -8.39 4.93
C LEU A 44 -1.37 -8.26 5.05
N TYR A 45 -0.67 -9.13 4.33
CA TYR A 45 0.77 -9.10 4.14
C TYR A 45 1.07 -8.63 2.71
N HIS A 46 1.51 -7.38 2.57
CA HIS A 46 1.70 -6.73 1.28
C HIS A 46 3.19 -6.44 1.02
N TYR A 47 3.79 -7.16 0.07
CA TYR A 47 5.17 -6.92 -0.34
C TYR A 47 5.32 -5.72 -1.28
N THR A 48 6.33 -4.90 -1.03
CA THR A 48 6.68 -3.74 -1.85
C THR A 48 8.19 -3.47 -1.81
N ILE A 49 8.64 -2.46 -2.54
CA ILE A 49 10.02 -1.95 -2.50
C ILE A 49 9.99 -0.50 -2.03
N ASN A 50 11.13 0.06 -1.62
CA ASN A 50 11.21 1.44 -1.09
C ASN A 50 10.56 2.48 -2.00
N GLN A 51 10.74 2.34 -3.32
CA GLN A 51 10.14 3.25 -4.29
C GLN A 51 8.61 3.20 -4.18
N HIS A 52 8.01 2.02 -4.37
CA HIS A 52 6.55 1.85 -4.27
C HIS A 52 5.97 1.97 -2.85
N LEU A 53 6.81 2.05 -1.82
CA LEU A 53 6.41 2.41 -0.45
C LEU A 53 6.27 3.93 -0.27
N ILE A 54 7.27 4.69 -0.72
CA ILE A 54 7.45 6.11 -0.37
C ILE A 54 7.03 7.06 -1.49
N THR A 55 7.00 6.64 -2.76
CA THR A 55 6.52 7.50 -3.86
C THR A 55 5.02 7.66 -3.74
N GLY A 56 4.67 8.56 -2.83
CA GLY A 56 3.35 8.72 -2.28
C GLY A 56 2.38 9.35 -3.26
N SER A 57 1.11 9.04 -3.03
CA SER A 57 -0.09 9.87 -3.10
C SER A 57 -0.87 10.11 -4.41
N MET A 58 -0.81 9.22 -5.42
CA MET A 58 -1.87 9.22 -6.46
C MET A 58 -3.18 8.62 -5.91
N LEU A 59 -3.09 7.66 -4.98
CA LEU A 59 -4.27 7.13 -4.32
C LEU A 59 -4.77 8.04 -3.20
N MET A 60 -4.04 9.07 -2.75
CA MET A 60 -4.63 10.01 -1.80
C MET A 60 -5.70 10.88 -2.42
N SER A 61 -5.62 11.30 -3.69
CA SER A 61 -6.78 11.97 -4.32
C SER A 61 -7.98 11.04 -4.39
N GLU A 62 -7.80 9.81 -4.89
CA GLU A 62 -8.91 8.87 -5.02
C GLU A 62 -9.46 8.46 -3.64
N TYR A 63 -8.58 8.28 -2.64
CA TYR A 63 -8.95 8.01 -1.25
C TYR A 63 -9.61 9.22 -0.60
N TYR A 64 -9.12 10.45 -0.77
CA TYR A 64 -9.77 11.66 -0.28
C TYR A 64 -11.11 11.89 -0.98
N GLU A 65 -11.23 11.60 -2.28
CA GLU A 65 -12.51 11.61 -3.00
C GLU A 65 -13.48 10.58 -2.40
N ILE A 66 -13.02 9.36 -2.12
CA ILE A 66 -13.79 8.31 -1.44
C ILE A 66 -14.21 8.77 -0.03
N LEU A 67 -13.28 9.29 0.77
CA LEU A 67 -13.56 9.81 2.11
C LEU A 67 -14.52 11.00 2.08
N ASN A 68 -14.34 11.92 1.14
CA ASN A 68 -15.21 13.08 0.97
C ASN A 68 -16.62 12.64 0.55
N LYS A 69 -16.73 11.62 -0.30
CA LYS A 69 -18.01 10.99 -0.64
C LYS A 69 -18.65 10.33 0.57
N GLN A 70 -17.91 9.54 1.35
CA GLN A 70 -18.41 8.92 2.58
C GLN A 70 -18.89 9.96 3.61
N LYS A 71 -18.14 11.06 3.78
CA LYS A 71 -18.54 12.20 4.62
C LYS A 71 -19.83 12.85 4.11
N LEU A 72 -19.94 13.06 2.80
CA LEU A 72 -21.14 13.60 2.16
C LEU A 72 -22.35 12.68 2.38
N ASP A 73 -22.19 11.38 2.19
CA ASP A 73 -23.25 10.38 2.40
C ASP A 73 -23.70 10.34 3.87
N ALA A 74 -22.76 10.33 4.81
CA ALA A 74 -23.04 10.40 6.24
C ALA A 74 -23.74 11.71 6.63
N PHE A 75 -23.36 12.83 6.02
CA PHE A 75 -24.02 14.12 6.24
C PHE A 75 -25.45 14.13 5.70
N CYS A 76 -25.67 13.61 4.50
CA CYS A 76 -27.01 13.52 3.88
C CYS A 76 -27.96 12.60 4.67
N LYS A 77 -27.43 11.57 5.37
CA LYS A 77 -28.22 10.75 6.30
C LYS A 77 -28.65 11.49 7.57
N LYS A 78 -27.89 12.52 7.99
CA LYS A 78 -28.11 13.26 9.26
C LYS A 78 -28.97 14.51 9.12
N THR A 79 -29.26 14.97 7.89
CA THR A 79 -30.06 16.18 7.68
C THR A 79 -30.89 16.12 6.41
N THR A 80 -32.08 16.70 6.45
CA THR A 80 -32.98 16.85 5.29
C THR A 80 -32.95 18.25 4.68
N LYS A 81 -32.17 19.18 5.27
CA LYS A 81 -32.09 20.58 4.82
C LYS A 81 -31.36 20.70 3.49
N GLN A 82 -32.11 20.91 2.41
CA GLN A 82 -31.60 20.93 1.03
C GLN A 82 -30.49 21.97 0.80
N ASP A 83 -30.59 23.17 1.37
CA ASP A 83 -29.58 24.22 1.21
C ASP A 83 -28.23 23.82 1.80
N LYS A 84 -28.25 23.15 2.96
CA LYS A 84 -27.03 22.66 3.60
C LYS A 84 -26.39 21.53 2.80
N ILE A 85 -27.21 20.61 2.28
CA ILE A 85 -26.74 19.53 1.40
C ILE A 85 -26.11 20.10 0.13
N LYS A 86 -26.77 21.06 -0.51
CA LYS A 86 -26.26 21.71 -1.73
C LYS A 86 -24.93 22.41 -1.47
N LYS A 87 -24.83 23.18 -0.37
CA LYS A 87 -23.58 23.85 0.02
C LYS A 87 -22.45 22.83 0.26
N PHE A 88 -22.73 21.72 0.95
CA PHE A 88 -21.71 20.72 1.21
C PHE A 88 -21.28 19.95 -0.04
N LYS A 89 -22.21 19.65 -0.96
CA LYS A 89 -21.88 19.08 -2.29
C LYS A 89 -20.94 19.97 -3.09
N VAL A 90 -21.19 21.28 -3.10
CA VAL A 90 -20.31 22.25 -3.78
C VAL A 90 -18.92 22.28 -3.14
N GLN A 91 -18.85 22.29 -1.80
CA GLN A 91 -17.57 22.25 -1.09
C GLN A 91 -16.78 20.98 -1.41
N VAL A 92 -17.40 19.80 -1.30
CA VAL A 92 -16.76 18.51 -1.63
C VAL A 92 -16.26 18.49 -3.07
N LYS A 93 -17.02 19.03 -4.02
CA LYS A 93 -16.60 19.12 -5.41
C LYS A 93 -15.35 20.01 -5.56
N ALA A 94 -15.36 21.20 -4.96
CA ALA A 94 -14.23 22.13 -5.01
C ALA A 94 -12.97 21.54 -4.35
N ASP A 95 -13.13 20.85 -3.20
CA ASP A 95 -12.03 20.17 -2.51
C ASP A 95 -11.42 19.08 -3.40
N ASN A 96 -12.25 18.27 -4.06
CA ASN A 96 -11.79 17.22 -4.96
C ASN A 96 -11.07 17.79 -6.21
N GLU A 97 -11.58 18.87 -6.80
CA GLU A 97 -10.95 19.56 -7.94
C GLU A 97 -9.57 20.13 -7.56
N LEU A 98 -9.47 20.80 -6.41
CA LEU A 98 -8.22 21.35 -5.89
C LEU A 98 -7.18 20.23 -5.62
N LEU A 99 -7.61 19.13 -5.00
CA LEU A 99 -6.74 17.97 -4.76
C LEU A 99 -6.21 17.39 -6.07
N SER A 100 -7.08 17.20 -7.07
CA SER A 100 -6.70 16.75 -8.41
C SER A 100 -5.65 17.67 -9.05
N ASP A 101 -5.83 18.99 -8.96
CA ASP A 101 -4.93 19.96 -9.59
C ASP A 101 -3.54 20.01 -8.95
N ILE A 102 -3.46 19.97 -7.62
CA ILE A 102 -2.20 19.91 -6.88
C ILE A 102 -1.43 18.64 -7.27
N LEU A 103 -2.10 17.50 -7.29
CA LEU A 103 -1.48 16.20 -7.51
C LEU A 103 -1.08 15.96 -8.97
N LYS A 104 -1.88 16.43 -9.94
CA LYS A 104 -1.52 16.39 -11.37
C LYS A 104 -0.25 17.18 -11.67
N LYS A 105 -0.10 18.36 -11.06
CA LYS A 105 1.10 19.21 -11.23
C LYS A 105 2.36 18.54 -10.69
N GLN A 106 2.24 17.78 -9.60
CA GLN A 106 3.35 17.11 -8.95
C GLN A 106 3.75 15.76 -9.59
N LYS A 107 2.97 15.22 -10.55
CA LYS A 107 3.24 13.92 -11.23
C LYS A 107 3.41 12.75 -10.26
N VAL A 108 2.52 12.71 -9.28
CA VAL A 108 2.51 11.82 -8.13
C VAL A 108 2.10 10.39 -8.51
N GLN A 109 2.67 9.35 -7.89
CA GLN A 109 2.37 7.93 -8.15
C GLN A 109 1.61 7.26 -7.01
N SER A 110 0.97 6.14 -7.31
CA SER A 110 0.29 5.31 -6.33
C SER A 110 1.29 4.53 -5.47
N ASP A 111 1.02 4.44 -4.17
CA ASP A 111 1.86 3.75 -3.19
C ASP A 111 1.15 2.52 -2.60
N ALA A 112 1.94 1.60 -2.04
CA ALA A 112 1.45 0.35 -1.45
C ALA A 112 0.58 0.58 -0.20
N ILE A 113 0.84 1.64 0.57
CA ILE A 113 0.06 2.00 1.78
C ILE A 113 -1.39 2.32 1.39
N SER A 114 -1.56 3.10 0.34
CA SER A 114 -2.87 3.51 -0.13
C SER A 114 -3.63 2.36 -0.78
N VAL A 115 -2.93 1.41 -1.43
CA VAL A 115 -3.54 0.17 -1.91
C VAL A 115 -4.18 -0.59 -0.74
N MET A 116 -3.46 -0.72 0.38
CA MET A 116 -3.99 -1.39 1.58
C MET A 116 -5.26 -0.69 2.07
N HIS A 117 -5.26 0.65 2.13
CA HIS A 117 -6.46 1.41 2.50
C HIS A 117 -7.64 1.19 1.55
N CYS A 118 -7.41 1.20 0.23
CA CYS A 118 -8.46 0.93 -0.76
C CYS A 118 -9.02 -0.50 -0.64
N HIS A 119 -8.18 -1.45 -0.23
CA HIS A 119 -8.60 -2.82 0.08
C HIS A 119 -9.25 -2.97 1.46
N GLY A 120 -9.36 -1.88 2.23
CA GLY A 120 -10.00 -1.82 3.54
C GLY A 120 -9.14 -2.31 4.71
N PHE A 121 -7.82 -2.31 4.53
CA PHE A 121 -6.86 -2.64 5.57
C PHE A 121 -6.20 -1.36 6.12
N THR A 122 -6.02 -1.32 7.43
CA THR A 122 -5.24 -0.28 8.13
C THR A 122 -3.81 -0.77 8.28
N PRO A 123 -2.80 -0.12 7.68
CA PRO A 123 -1.39 -0.46 7.90
C PRO A 123 -1.01 -0.33 9.38
N LYS A 124 -0.20 -1.27 9.89
CA LYS A 124 0.22 -1.34 11.30
C LYS A 124 1.72 -1.49 11.49
N CYS A 125 2.40 -2.23 10.62
CA CYS A 125 3.82 -2.54 10.77
C CYS A 125 4.50 -2.64 9.40
N ILE A 126 5.80 -2.35 9.37
CA ILE A 126 6.67 -2.56 8.22
C ILE A 126 7.81 -3.48 8.68
N VAL A 127 8.01 -4.58 7.95
CA VAL A 127 9.17 -5.45 8.10
C VAL A 127 10.08 -5.27 6.89
N THR A 128 11.34 -4.91 7.13
CA THR A 128 12.34 -4.67 6.09
C THR A 128 13.15 -5.93 5.85
N TRP A 129 13.15 -6.41 4.61
CA TRP A 129 14.08 -7.42 4.16
C TRP A 129 15.33 -6.76 3.55
N GLU A 130 16.47 -6.95 4.20
CA GLU A 130 17.79 -6.63 3.67
C GLU A 130 18.36 -7.83 2.91
N ARG A 131 18.67 -7.61 1.63
CA ARG A 131 19.33 -8.62 0.78
C ARG A 131 20.84 -8.48 0.91
N GLU A 132 21.43 -9.34 1.72
CA GLU A 132 22.87 -9.37 1.93
C GLU A 132 23.59 -9.88 0.68
N GLU A 133 24.83 -9.42 0.47
CA GLU A 133 25.77 -9.90 -0.56
C GLU A 133 25.36 -9.69 -2.03
N LYS A 134 24.13 -9.23 -2.30
CA LYS A 134 23.79 -8.68 -3.62
C LYS A 134 24.44 -7.31 -3.73
N LYS A 135 25.09 -7.03 -4.87
CA LYS A 135 25.16 -5.65 -5.37
C LYS A 135 23.72 -5.23 -5.73
N GLY A 136 22.90 -4.96 -4.70
CA GLY A 136 21.55 -4.40 -4.69
C GLY A 136 20.86 -4.30 -6.06
N TRP A 137 20.32 -3.14 -6.38
CA TRP A 137 20.01 -2.74 -7.75
C TRP A 137 20.01 -1.22 -7.84
N ASN A 138 20.26 -0.70 -9.04
CA ASN A 138 20.19 0.73 -9.29
C ASN A 138 18.76 1.23 -8.97
N GLY A 139 18.63 2.01 -7.92
CA GLY A 139 17.49 2.90 -7.74
C GLY A 139 17.78 4.26 -8.37
N TYR A 140 16.74 5.09 -8.43
CA TYR A 140 16.81 6.40 -9.09
C TYR A 140 17.52 7.46 -8.25
N TRP A 141 17.38 7.36 -6.93
CA TRP A 141 17.98 8.29 -5.97
C TRP A 141 19.14 7.66 -5.22
N LEU A 142 18.97 6.39 -4.83
CA LEU A 142 19.94 5.61 -4.07
C LEU A 142 19.94 4.17 -4.57
N TYR A 143 21.01 3.45 -4.27
CA TYR A 143 21.08 2.02 -4.54
C TYR A 143 20.10 1.28 -3.62
N ASN A 144 19.28 0.41 -4.19
CA ASN A 144 18.29 -0.34 -3.43
C ASN A 144 18.91 -1.65 -2.94
N THR A 145 18.84 -1.90 -1.63
CA THR A 145 19.29 -3.14 -1.00
C THR A 145 18.18 -3.81 -0.18
N THR A 146 17.01 -3.17 -0.08
CA THR A 146 15.91 -3.62 0.76
C THR A 146 14.59 -3.75 0.02
N GLU A 147 13.79 -4.74 0.43
CA GLU A 147 12.36 -4.84 0.13
C GLU A 147 11.57 -4.72 1.44
N GLN A 148 10.28 -4.43 1.34
CA GLN A 148 9.43 -4.14 2.49
C GLN A 148 8.22 -5.06 2.48
N LEU A 149 7.86 -5.61 3.64
CA LEU A 149 6.60 -6.28 3.89
C LEU A 149 5.74 -5.36 4.78
N LEU A 150 4.64 -4.87 4.23
CA LEU A 150 3.64 -4.13 4.99
C LEU A 150 2.67 -5.12 5.62
N ILE A 151 2.38 -4.90 6.90
CA ILE A 151 1.37 -5.65 7.64
C ILE A 151 0.22 -4.69 7.94
N GLY A 152 -0.98 -5.06 7.52
CA GLY A 152 -2.20 -4.32 7.84
C GLY A 152 -3.31 -5.21 8.34
N ILE A 153 -4.27 -4.61 9.02
CA ILE A 153 -5.40 -5.32 9.60
C ILE A 153 -6.72 -4.76 9.12
N ARG A 154 -7.74 -5.61 9.09
CA ARG A 154 -9.15 -5.25 8.93
C ARG A 154 -9.92 -5.83 10.12
N GLY A 155 -10.90 -5.07 10.61
CA GLY A 155 -11.75 -5.49 11.71
C GLY A 155 -11.03 -5.48 13.05
N ASP A 156 -11.45 -6.39 13.93
CA ASP A 156 -10.94 -6.55 15.28
C ASP A 156 -9.91 -7.68 15.32
N VAL A 157 -8.66 -7.32 15.03
CA VAL A 157 -7.51 -8.23 15.08
C VAL A 157 -6.57 -7.76 16.19
N PRO A 158 -6.26 -8.60 17.19
CA PRO A 158 -5.36 -8.22 18.27
C PRO A 158 -3.93 -8.01 17.75
N ALA A 159 -3.18 -7.14 18.43
CA ALA A 159 -1.75 -7.01 18.15
C ALA A 159 -1.02 -8.32 18.46
N PHE A 160 -0.08 -8.72 17.61
CA PHE A 160 0.62 -10.00 17.77
C PHE A 160 1.44 -10.07 19.06
N GLY A 161 1.99 -8.95 19.55
CA GLY A 161 2.78 -8.93 20.78
C GLY A 161 4.08 -9.75 20.73
N LEU A 162 4.58 -10.07 19.53
CA LEU A 162 5.80 -10.85 19.33
C LEU A 162 7.06 -9.98 19.52
N SER A 163 8.15 -10.58 20.01
CA SER A 163 9.46 -9.93 20.17
C SER A 163 10.35 -10.01 18.92
N GLU A 164 9.77 -10.40 17.78
CA GLU A 164 10.49 -10.54 16.51
C GLU A 164 10.98 -9.18 15.98
N LYS A 165 12.14 -9.18 15.34
CA LYS A 165 12.71 -7.96 14.77
C LYS A 165 12.01 -7.60 13.47
N THR A 166 11.83 -6.30 13.25
CA THR A 166 11.29 -5.76 11.99
C THR A 166 12.33 -5.70 10.87
N ILE A 167 13.55 -6.19 11.08
CA ILE A 167 14.57 -6.34 10.04
C ILE A 167 14.94 -7.82 9.89
N ILE A 168 14.76 -8.32 8.67
CA ILE A 168 15.16 -9.67 8.27
C ILE A 168 16.31 -9.52 7.29
N LYS A 169 17.40 -10.25 7.56
CA LYS A 169 18.56 -10.30 6.68
C LYS A 169 18.67 -11.68 6.09
N SER A 170 18.93 -11.77 4.79
CA SER A 170 19.27 -13.04 4.17
C SER A 170 20.16 -12.86 2.96
N LYS A 171 20.98 -13.88 2.69
CA LYS A 171 21.88 -13.90 1.54
C LYS A 171 21.08 -13.96 0.24
N TYR A 172 21.53 -13.19 -0.74
CA TYR A 172 20.98 -13.28 -2.08
C TYR A 172 21.30 -14.64 -2.72
N ILE A 173 20.26 -15.31 -3.22
CA ILE A 173 20.39 -16.54 -4.00
C ILE A 173 20.35 -16.17 -5.49
N PRO A 174 21.44 -16.35 -6.27
CA PRO A 174 21.45 -16.09 -7.70
C PRO A 174 20.40 -16.90 -8.46
N GLY A 175 19.79 -16.33 -9.48
CA GLY A 175 18.79 -17.00 -10.32
C GLY A 175 17.38 -17.10 -9.74
N THR A 176 17.17 -16.77 -8.46
CA THR A 176 15.83 -16.75 -7.85
C THR A 176 15.20 -15.36 -7.95
N HIS A 177 14.64 -15.03 -9.11
CA HIS A 177 13.89 -13.78 -9.25
C HIS A 177 12.60 -13.83 -8.39
N SER A 178 12.35 -12.77 -7.62
CA SER A 178 11.15 -12.56 -6.80
C SER A 178 10.91 -13.55 -5.64
N LYS A 179 11.74 -14.60 -5.47
CA LYS A 179 11.68 -15.49 -4.31
C LYS A 179 11.92 -14.70 -3.02
N LYS A 180 10.97 -14.79 -2.09
CA LYS A 180 11.04 -14.16 -0.76
C LYS A 180 11.82 -15.04 0.22
N PRO A 181 12.45 -14.47 1.26
CA PRO A 181 13.27 -15.24 2.18
C PRO A 181 12.39 -16.13 3.07
N GLU A 182 12.92 -17.30 3.43
CA GLU A 182 12.21 -18.27 4.26
C GLU A 182 11.88 -17.68 5.63
N GLU A 183 12.79 -16.87 6.16
CA GLU A 183 12.66 -16.16 7.43
C GLU A 183 11.44 -15.24 7.45
N MET A 184 11.00 -14.70 6.30
CA MET A 184 9.76 -13.93 6.27
C MET A 184 8.53 -14.83 6.34
N TRP A 185 8.54 -15.98 5.67
CA TRP A 185 7.43 -16.94 5.77
C TRP A 185 7.29 -17.43 7.21
N GLN A 186 8.41 -17.77 7.86
CA GLN A 186 8.43 -18.15 9.28
C GLN A 186 7.88 -17.04 10.18
N LEU A 187 8.21 -15.77 9.91
CA LEU A 187 7.63 -14.64 10.65
C LEU A 187 6.11 -14.55 10.45
N ILE A 188 5.62 -14.71 9.22
CA ILE A 188 4.19 -14.69 8.90
C ILE A 188 3.48 -15.84 9.62
N GLU A 189 4.02 -17.06 9.57
CA GLU A 189 3.47 -18.24 10.26
C GLU A 189 3.40 -18.02 11.77
N LYS A 190 4.44 -17.44 12.39
CA LYS A 190 4.41 -17.06 13.81
C LYS A 190 3.30 -16.05 14.11
N CYS A 191 3.12 -15.02 13.28
CA CYS A 191 2.03 -14.05 13.44
C CYS A 191 0.66 -14.74 13.38
N VAL A 192 0.46 -15.65 12.42
CA VAL A 192 -0.80 -16.40 12.25
C VAL A 192 -1.05 -17.30 13.45
N ALA A 193 -0.05 -18.11 13.85
CA ALA A 193 -0.14 -18.98 15.02
C ALA A 193 -0.48 -18.20 16.30
N LYS A 194 -0.01 -16.96 16.42
CA LYS A 194 -0.32 -16.08 17.55
C LYS A 194 -1.79 -15.66 17.58
N ILE A 195 -2.35 -15.29 16.44
CA ILE A 195 -3.76 -14.90 16.30
C ILE A 195 -4.66 -16.11 16.58
N ASP A 196 -4.27 -17.28 16.10
CA ASP A 196 -5.02 -18.53 16.27
C ASP A 196 -4.88 -19.12 17.69
N GLY A 197 -4.13 -18.46 18.59
CA GLY A 197 -3.92 -18.92 19.96
C GLY A 197 -3.07 -20.18 20.09
N ILE A 198 -2.34 -20.55 19.04
CA ILE A 198 -1.46 -21.73 19.02
C ILE A 198 -0.20 -21.48 19.86
N ILE A 199 0.26 -20.22 19.95
CA ILE A 199 1.44 -19.83 20.73
C ILE A 199 1.10 -18.77 21.79
N GLU A 200 1.54 -19.01 23.02
CA GLU A 200 1.35 -18.11 24.17
C GLU A 200 2.31 -16.91 24.13
N ASN A 201 2.13 -15.95 25.07
CA ASN A 201 2.96 -14.75 25.20
C ASN A 201 4.33 -15.07 25.81
#